data_AF-A0A838AK13-F1
#
_entry.id   AF-A0A838AK13-F1
#
_cell.length_a   1.000
_cell.length_b   1.000
_cell.length_c   1.000
_cell.angle_alpha   90.00
_cell.angle_beta   90.00
_cell.angle_gamma   90.00
#
_symmetry.space_group_name_H-M   'P 1'
#
loop_
_entity.id
_entity.type
_entity.pdbx_description
1 polymer ?
#
loop_
_entity_poly.entity_id
_entity_poly.type
_entity_poly.pdbx_seq_one_letter_code
_entity_poly.pdbx_strand_id
1 'polypeptide(L)'
;MEHDNLTSKQLGPDGQSQYAVFLPALSGFYATYIGKQRNEEYVDLARFPQGITDMEQLNWLNSQKSLFPYKWSLYSGGHANLDLDKQDWSEDMVRNREAGTFMLGDSGGFQIAKGIWEGDWKANSGCPKAQKKRSSVIKWLDGIADYGMILDIPTWVVHDPKASKACGITTYQEAVDATKFNNEYFMTHRKGVKNGGAKLLNVLQGSNHA
;
A
#
# COMPACT_ATOMS: atom_id res chain seq x y z
N MET A 1 0.73 29.86 -7.93
CA MET A 1 0.26 29.48 -6.57
C MET A 1 1.48 29.38 -5.67
N GLU A 2 1.32 29.71 -4.39
CA GLU A 2 2.41 29.62 -3.41
C GLU A 2 2.67 28.15 -3.03
N HIS A 3 3.93 27.82 -2.77
CA HIS A 3 4.36 26.50 -2.32
C HIS A 3 4.18 26.41 -0.80
N ASP A 4 3.22 25.60 -0.34
CA ASP A 4 2.97 25.38 1.08
C ASP A 4 3.62 24.08 1.55
N ASN A 5 4.84 24.18 2.08
CA ASN A 5 5.59 23.00 2.51
C ASN A 5 5.05 22.37 3.81
N LEU A 6 4.11 21.44 3.64
CA LEU A 6 3.50 20.68 4.73
C LEU A 6 4.52 19.79 5.48
N THR A 7 5.56 19.30 4.79
CA THR A 7 6.64 18.56 5.45
C THR A 7 7.38 19.45 6.44
N SER A 8 7.79 20.65 6.01
CA SER A 8 8.51 21.58 6.89
C SER A 8 7.66 22.01 8.08
N LYS A 9 6.35 22.21 7.88
CA LYS A 9 5.41 22.56 8.96
C LYS A 9 5.20 21.42 9.97
N GLN A 10 5.43 20.17 9.57
CA GLN A 10 5.34 19.01 10.46
C GLN A 10 6.60 18.85 11.34
N LEU A 11 7.75 19.37 10.91
CA LEU A 11 9.05 19.07 11.51
C LEU A 11 9.53 20.17 12.47
N GLY A 12 10.17 19.75 13.55
CA GLY A 12 10.86 20.63 14.50
C GLY A 12 12.29 20.93 14.08
N PRO A 13 13.02 21.76 14.86
CA PRO A 13 14.41 22.12 14.58
C PRO A 13 15.39 20.94 14.54
N ASP A 14 15.04 19.83 15.19
CA ASP A 14 15.79 18.57 15.20
C ASP A 14 15.48 17.66 14.00
N GLY A 15 14.60 18.10 13.09
CA GLY A 15 14.15 17.33 11.93
C GLY A 15 13.17 16.21 12.26
N GLN A 16 12.67 16.15 13.50
CA GLN A 16 11.66 15.17 13.93
C GLN A 16 10.26 15.78 13.87
N SER A 17 9.26 14.91 13.73
CA SER A 17 7.86 15.34 13.69
C SER A 17 7.43 15.91 15.04
N GLN A 18 6.86 17.13 15.04
CA GLN A 18 6.31 17.75 16.26
C GLN A 18 4.89 17.26 16.60
N TYR A 19 4.21 16.67 15.62
CA TYR A 19 2.84 16.18 15.75
C TYR A 19 2.74 14.71 15.35
N ALA A 20 1.55 14.12 15.48
CA ALA A 20 1.27 12.84 14.85
C ALA A 20 1.43 12.96 13.33
N VAL A 21 2.11 11.99 12.71
CA VAL A 21 2.24 11.92 11.26
C VAL A 21 0.96 11.35 10.68
N PHE A 22 0.30 12.12 9.83
CA PHE A 22 -0.82 11.63 9.04
C PHE A 22 -0.27 10.86 7.83
N LEU A 23 -0.87 9.72 7.51
CA LEU A 23 -0.50 8.95 6.32
C LEU A 23 -1.67 9.00 5.33
N PRO A 24 -1.68 9.96 4.39
CA PRO A 24 -2.72 9.99 3.36
C PRO A 24 -2.70 8.67 2.59
N ALA A 25 -3.86 8.00 2.55
CA ALA A 25 -4.04 6.79 1.77
C ALA A 25 -4.09 7.16 0.29
N LEU A 26 -2.98 6.93 -0.40
CA LEU A 26 -2.84 7.25 -1.82
C LEU A 26 -3.77 6.33 -2.62
N SER A 27 -4.66 6.95 -3.40
CA SER A 27 -5.56 6.21 -4.29
C SER A 27 -4.85 5.87 -5.61
N GLY A 28 -5.02 4.65 -6.09
CA GLY A 28 -4.49 4.24 -7.40
C GLY A 28 -4.96 5.15 -8.55
N PHE A 29 -6.20 5.67 -8.47
CA PHE A 29 -6.70 6.65 -9.45
C PHE A 29 -5.90 7.95 -9.44
N TYR A 30 -5.52 8.42 -8.24
CA TYR A 30 -4.73 9.64 -8.09
C TYR A 30 -3.30 9.44 -8.59
N ALA A 31 -2.67 8.34 -8.19
CA ALA A 31 -1.36 7.93 -8.73
C ALA A 31 -1.38 7.81 -10.25
N THR A 32 -2.47 7.30 -10.83
CA THR A 32 -2.59 7.13 -12.28
C THR A 32 -2.46 8.47 -13.01
N TYR A 33 -3.14 9.51 -12.54
CA TYR A 33 -3.10 10.82 -13.20
C TYR A 33 -1.69 11.40 -13.21
N ILE A 34 -0.98 11.35 -12.08
CA ILE A 34 0.39 11.85 -11.97
C ILE A 34 1.35 10.94 -12.74
N GLY A 35 1.31 9.65 -12.48
CA GLY A 35 2.25 8.67 -13.01
C GLY A 35 2.20 8.55 -14.53
N LYS A 36 1.00 8.54 -15.12
CA LYS A 36 0.87 8.59 -16.57
C LYS A 36 1.29 9.94 -17.12
N GLN A 37 0.92 11.06 -16.49
CA GLN A 37 1.31 12.39 -16.97
C GLN A 37 2.83 12.58 -17.05
N ARG A 38 3.61 11.91 -16.20
CA ARG A 38 5.09 11.92 -16.28
C ARG A 38 5.65 11.29 -17.56
N ASN A 39 4.90 10.39 -18.18
CA ASN A 39 5.37 9.52 -19.24
C ASN A 39 4.62 9.73 -20.57
N GLU A 40 3.42 10.32 -20.52
CA GLU A 40 2.56 10.62 -21.67
C GLU A 40 1.65 11.81 -21.38
N GLU A 41 1.10 12.47 -22.41
CA GLU A 41 0.05 13.48 -22.23
C GLU A 41 -1.29 12.81 -21.89
N TYR A 42 -1.46 12.46 -20.62
CA TYR A 42 -2.62 11.70 -20.13
C TYR A 42 -3.83 12.58 -19.82
N VAL A 43 -3.60 13.75 -19.25
CA VAL A 43 -4.59 14.78 -18.96
C VAL A 43 -4.33 15.95 -19.90
N ASP A 44 -5.33 16.26 -20.71
CA ASP A 44 -5.35 17.46 -21.53
C ASP A 44 -5.12 18.70 -20.66
N LEU A 45 -4.14 19.52 -21.03
CA LEU A 45 -3.78 20.76 -20.33
C LEU A 45 -4.97 21.71 -20.18
N ALA A 46 -5.93 21.70 -21.10
CA ALA A 46 -7.16 22.50 -21.01
C ALA A 46 -8.07 22.08 -19.84
N ARG A 47 -7.88 20.87 -19.29
CA ARG A 47 -8.61 20.37 -18.12
C ARG A 47 -7.94 20.72 -16.80
N PHE A 48 -6.75 21.32 -16.82
CA PHE A 48 -6.06 21.69 -15.60
C PHE A 48 -6.81 22.83 -14.90
N PRO A 49 -7.00 22.76 -13.58
CA PRO A 49 -7.54 23.88 -12.81
C PRO A 49 -6.67 25.13 -13.02
N GLN A 50 -7.32 26.30 -12.98
CA GLN A 50 -6.63 27.57 -13.15
C GLN A 50 -5.43 27.70 -12.19
N GLY A 51 -4.25 27.97 -12.74
CA GLY A 51 -2.99 28.12 -11.99
C GLY A 51 -2.19 26.83 -11.80
N ILE A 52 -2.73 25.67 -12.20
CA ILE A 52 -1.97 24.41 -12.33
C ILE A 52 -1.51 24.31 -13.79
N THR A 53 -0.21 24.12 -13.99
CA THR A 53 0.43 23.97 -15.31
C THR A 53 1.22 22.67 -15.44
N ASP A 54 1.44 21.95 -14.34
CA ASP A 54 2.12 20.65 -14.31
C ASP A 54 1.41 19.75 -13.29
N MET A 55 1.09 18.51 -13.66
CA MET A 55 0.43 17.56 -12.74
C MET A 55 1.32 17.20 -11.55
N GLU A 56 2.65 17.34 -11.66
CA GLU A 56 3.56 17.21 -10.51
C GLU A 56 3.28 18.24 -9.41
N GLN A 57 2.59 19.34 -9.70
CA GLN A 57 2.12 20.30 -8.68
C GLN A 57 1.12 19.69 -7.70
N LEU A 58 0.48 18.58 -8.08
CA LEU A 58 -0.42 17.80 -7.22
C LEU A 58 0.29 16.58 -6.60
N ASN A 59 1.50 16.27 -7.03
CA ASN A 59 2.27 15.16 -6.46
C ASN A 59 2.91 15.55 -5.13
N TRP A 60 2.23 15.33 -4.01
CA TRP A 60 2.77 15.66 -2.68
C TRP A 60 4.09 14.97 -2.32
N LEU A 61 4.46 13.88 -3.01
CA LEU A 61 5.74 13.22 -2.82
C LEU A 61 6.91 13.91 -3.56
N ASN A 62 6.66 14.94 -4.36
CA ASN A 62 7.67 15.73 -5.04
C ASN A 62 7.96 17.01 -4.25
N SER A 63 9.15 17.11 -3.64
CA SER A 63 9.51 18.26 -2.80
C SER A 63 9.64 19.57 -3.59
N GLN A 64 9.99 19.49 -4.87
CA GLN A 64 10.35 20.63 -5.70
C GLN A 64 9.15 21.25 -6.43
N LYS A 65 8.26 20.41 -6.96
CA LYS A 65 7.16 20.85 -7.83
C LYS A 65 5.81 20.91 -7.13
N SER A 66 5.59 20.10 -6.09
CA SER A 66 4.30 20.06 -5.40
C SER A 66 3.91 21.42 -4.84
N LEU A 67 2.63 21.75 -4.90
CA LEU A 67 2.08 22.90 -4.18
C LEU A 67 2.03 22.65 -2.67
N PHE A 68 2.00 21.38 -2.26
CA PHE A 68 1.90 20.94 -0.87
C PHE A 68 2.79 19.72 -0.61
N PRO A 69 4.12 19.84 -0.64
CA PRO A 69 4.99 18.68 -0.45
C PRO A 69 4.83 18.08 0.95
N TYR A 70 4.52 16.79 0.97
CA TYR A 70 4.29 16.00 2.16
C TYR A 70 4.93 14.62 2.00
N LYS A 71 6.03 14.38 2.69
CA LYS A 71 6.88 13.22 2.39
C LYS A 71 6.38 11.88 2.92
N TRP A 72 5.24 11.81 3.62
CA TRP A 72 4.72 10.56 4.20
C TRP A 72 3.41 10.14 3.53
N SER A 73 3.25 8.85 3.23
CA SER A 73 2.03 8.33 2.62
C SER A 73 1.78 6.88 3.03
N LEU A 74 0.53 6.45 2.91
CA LEU A 74 0.15 5.04 2.89
C LEU A 74 -0.26 4.64 1.48
N TYR A 75 0.07 3.42 1.05
CA TYR A 75 -0.40 2.87 -0.23
C TYR A 75 -0.75 1.39 -0.11
N SER A 76 -1.84 0.95 -0.74
CA SER A 76 -2.36 -0.41 -0.54
C SER A 76 -2.17 -1.30 -1.76
N GLY A 77 -1.55 -2.46 -1.53
CA GLY A 77 -1.40 -3.53 -2.51
C GLY A 77 -2.73 -4.13 -2.97
N GLY A 78 -3.83 -3.81 -2.28
CA GLY A 78 -5.18 -4.23 -2.68
C GLY A 78 -5.65 -3.65 -4.01
N HIS A 79 -5.11 -2.48 -4.41
CA HIS A 79 -5.46 -1.81 -5.66
C HIS A 79 -4.26 -1.61 -6.59
N ALA A 80 -3.05 -1.99 -6.15
CA ALA A 80 -1.84 -1.80 -6.91
C ALA A 80 -1.57 -2.94 -7.89
N ASN A 81 -0.78 -2.65 -8.92
CA ASN A 81 -0.12 -3.69 -9.69
C ASN A 81 1.05 -4.29 -8.88
N LEU A 82 0.83 -5.50 -8.34
CA LEU A 82 1.80 -6.23 -7.51
C LEU A 82 3.01 -6.79 -8.30
N ASP A 83 2.92 -6.84 -9.63
CA ASP A 83 4.01 -7.28 -10.48
C ASP A 83 4.95 -6.10 -10.79
N LEU A 84 6.09 -6.08 -10.10
CA LEU A 84 7.11 -5.04 -10.26
C LEU A 84 7.97 -5.23 -11.51
N ASP A 85 7.98 -6.42 -12.11
CA ASP A 85 8.74 -6.71 -13.34
C ASP A 85 7.98 -6.20 -14.58
N LYS A 86 6.67 -5.95 -14.43
CA LYS A 86 5.83 -5.36 -15.46
C LYS A 86 5.85 -3.84 -15.36
N GLN A 87 6.20 -3.17 -16.46
CA GLN A 87 6.08 -1.72 -16.58
C GLN A 87 4.62 -1.28 -16.38
N ASP A 88 4.42 -0.24 -15.55
CA ASP A 88 3.11 0.33 -15.24
C ASP A 88 3.21 1.82 -14.93
N TRP A 89 2.87 2.66 -15.92
CA TRP A 89 2.89 4.12 -15.74
C TRP A 89 1.83 4.62 -14.76
N SER A 90 0.76 3.86 -14.52
CA SER A 90 -0.24 4.26 -13.53
C SER A 90 0.28 4.21 -12.09
N GLU A 91 1.37 3.47 -11.85
CA GLU A 91 2.02 3.31 -10.55
C GLU A 91 3.28 4.19 -10.40
N ASP A 92 3.63 4.99 -11.42
CA ASP A 92 4.93 5.67 -11.48
C ASP A 92 5.13 6.68 -10.35
N MET A 93 4.06 7.37 -9.92
CA MET A 93 4.07 8.26 -8.75
C MET A 93 4.63 7.56 -7.49
N VAL A 94 4.37 6.25 -7.35
CA VAL A 94 4.74 5.46 -6.17
C VAL A 94 6.05 4.69 -6.40
N ARG A 95 6.18 4.02 -7.56
CA ARG A 95 7.34 3.19 -7.91
C ARG A 95 8.60 4.03 -8.09
N ASN A 96 8.46 5.24 -8.64
CA ASN A 96 9.54 6.21 -8.87
C ASN A 96 9.30 7.48 -8.05
N ARG A 97 8.91 7.32 -6.78
CA ARG A 97 8.78 8.45 -5.84
C ARG A 97 10.14 9.03 -5.45
N GLU A 98 10.14 10.28 -5.01
CA GLU A 98 11.37 10.97 -4.58
C GLU A 98 12.04 10.22 -3.41
N ALA A 99 13.37 10.07 -3.48
CA ALA A 99 14.14 9.46 -2.40
C ALA A 99 14.03 10.28 -1.10
N GLY A 100 13.89 9.61 0.03
CA GLY A 100 13.68 10.26 1.33
C GLY A 100 12.21 10.50 1.69
N THR A 101 11.28 10.19 0.78
CA THR A 101 9.88 9.99 1.12
C THR A 101 9.66 8.67 1.86
N PHE A 102 8.59 8.62 2.65
CA PHE A 102 8.18 7.48 3.46
C PHE A 102 6.87 6.90 2.90
N MET A 103 6.85 5.58 2.72
CA MET A 103 5.69 4.82 2.31
C MET A 103 5.38 3.69 3.29
N LEU A 104 4.19 3.73 3.89
CA LEU A 104 3.59 2.58 4.57
C LEU A 104 2.78 1.77 3.55
N GLY A 105 3.29 0.60 3.18
CA GLY A 105 2.59 -0.35 2.33
C GLY A 105 1.55 -1.14 3.14
N ASP A 106 0.27 -1.00 2.81
CA ASP A 106 -0.78 -1.90 3.25
C ASP A 106 -0.81 -3.14 2.33
N SER A 107 -0.89 -4.35 2.90
CA SER A 107 -0.86 -5.60 2.15
C SER A 107 -2.05 -5.80 1.22
N GLY A 108 -3.19 -5.16 1.54
CA GLY A 108 -4.44 -5.36 0.81
C GLY A 108 -5.24 -6.58 1.26
N GLY A 109 -4.98 -7.14 2.45
CA GLY A 109 -5.73 -8.29 3.00
C GLY A 109 -7.25 -8.10 3.01
N PHE A 110 -7.71 -6.85 3.06
CA PHE A 110 -9.12 -6.48 2.88
C PHE A 110 -9.76 -6.99 1.58
N GLN A 111 -8.99 -7.18 0.49
CA GLN A 111 -9.50 -7.75 -0.76
C GLN A 111 -9.88 -9.24 -0.62
N ILE A 112 -9.23 -9.95 0.31
CA ILE A 112 -9.59 -11.34 0.66
C ILE A 112 -10.94 -11.32 1.40
N ALA A 113 -11.11 -10.41 2.36
CA ALA A 113 -12.34 -10.28 3.14
C ALA A 113 -13.53 -9.72 2.34
N LYS A 114 -13.29 -9.11 1.17
CA LYS A 114 -14.33 -8.79 0.18
C LYS A 114 -14.66 -9.94 -0.79
N GLY A 115 -13.93 -11.06 -0.70
CA GLY A 115 -14.04 -12.17 -1.64
C GLY A 115 -13.51 -11.86 -3.05
N ILE A 116 -12.74 -10.78 -3.23
CA ILE A 116 -12.17 -10.38 -4.52
C ILE A 116 -10.91 -11.21 -4.83
N TRP A 117 -10.09 -11.47 -3.82
CA TRP A 117 -8.96 -12.40 -3.93
C TRP A 117 -9.41 -13.81 -3.56
N GLU A 118 -10.06 -14.48 -4.51
CA GLU A 118 -10.54 -15.85 -4.35
C GLU A 118 -9.40 -16.87 -4.14
N GLY A 119 -9.69 -17.90 -3.36
CA GLY A 119 -8.78 -19.02 -3.09
C GLY A 119 -9.08 -19.63 -1.74
N ASP A 120 -8.51 -20.80 -1.47
CA ASP A 120 -8.51 -21.34 -0.11
C ASP A 120 -7.36 -20.70 0.67
N TRP A 121 -7.71 -19.74 1.52
CA TRP A 121 -6.76 -18.97 2.33
C TRP A 121 -6.46 -19.61 3.68
N LYS A 122 -7.00 -20.79 3.99
CA LYS A 122 -6.67 -21.50 5.23
C LYS A 122 -5.16 -21.70 5.37
N ALA A 123 -4.72 -21.74 6.61
CA ALA A 123 -3.33 -22.08 6.93
C ALA A 123 -2.95 -23.41 6.25
N ASN A 124 -1.83 -23.40 5.53
CA ASN A 124 -1.30 -24.58 4.85
C ASN A 124 -2.27 -25.28 3.87
N SER A 125 -3.21 -24.54 3.24
CA SER A 125 -4.16 -25.12 2.27
C SER A 125 -3.51 -25.68 0.99
N GLY A 126 -2.27 -25.28 0.69
CA GLY A 126 -1.61 -25.59 -0.58
C GLY A 126 -2.23 -24.88 -1.79
N CYS A 127 -3.17 -23.95 -1.60
CA CYS A 127 -3.90 -23.30 -2.69
C CYS A 127 -2.96 -22.46 -3.58
N PRO A 128 -2.83 -22.77 -4.89
CA PRO A 128 -1.95 -22.02 -5.78
C PRO A 128 -2.35 -20.55 -5.97
N LYS A 129 -3.66 -20.24 -5.95
CA LYS A 129 -4.15 -18.85 -6.06
C LYS A 129 -3.72 -18.01 -4.86
N ALA A 130 -3.97 -18.51 -3.65
CA ALA A 130 -3.57 -17.84 -2.41
C ALA A 130 -2.04 -17.69 -2.32
N GLN A 131 -1.28 -18.74 -2.67
CA GLN A 131 0.18 -18.71 -2.64
C GLN A 131 0.78 -17.72 -3.66
N LYS A 132 0.23 -17.65 -4.87
CA LYS A 132 0.65 -16.66 -5.87
C LYS A 132 0.43 -15.24 -5.35
N LYS A 133 -0.74 -14.96 -4.74
CA LYS A 133 -1.01 -13.63 -4.16
C LYS A 133 -0.12 -13.31 -2.98
N ARG A 134 0.01 -14.22 -2.02
CA ARG A 134 0.91 -14.10 -0.86
C ARG A 134 2.34 -13.74 -1.26
N SER A 135 2.91 -14.48 -2.22
CA SER A 135 4.27 -14.22 -2.72
C SER A 135 4.38 -12.90 -3.50
N SER A 136 3.35 -12.50 -4.25
CA SER A 136 3.34 -11.20 -4.94
C SER A 136 3.28 -10.03 -3.96
N VAL A 137 2.48 -10.14 -2.90
CA VAL A 137 2.33 -9.08 -1.89
C VAL A 137 3.65 -8.81 -1.17
N ILE A 138 4.36 -9.85 -0.68
CA ILE A 138 5.64 -9.62 0.02
C ILE A 138 6.70 -9.02 -0.91
N LYS A 139 6.80 -9.49 -2.16
CA LYS A 139 7.71 -8.90 -3.16
C LYS A 139 7.39 -7.44 -3.42
N TRP A 140 6.11 -7.11 -3.54
CA TRP A 140 5.66 -5.74 -3.74
C TRP A 140 5.99 -4.85 -2.54
N LEU A 141 5.66 -5.29 -1.32
CA LEU A 141 6.00 -4.56 -0.08
C LEU A 141 7.51 -4.32 0.04
N ASP A 142 8.33 -5.35 -0.17
CA ASP A 142 9.79 -5.22 -0.12
C ASP A 142 10.38 -4.36 -1.25
N GLY A 143 9.68 -4.25 -2.38
CA GLY A 143 10.15 -3.48 -3.53
C GLY A 143 9.80 -2.00 -3.45
N ILE A 144 8.69 -1.64 -2.79
CA ILE A 144 8.16 -0.28 -2.83
C ILE A 144 7.95 0.37 -1.46
N ALA A 145 7.93 -0.35 -0.35
CA ALA A 145 7.57 0.23 0.95
C ALA A 145 8.78 0.41 1.87
N ASP A 146 8.73 1.44 2.73
CA ASP A 146 9.68 1.60 3.83
C ASP A 146 9.26 0.71 5.01
N TYR A 147 7.95 0.71 5.28
CA TYR A 147 7.30 -0.21 6.20
C TYR A 147 6.14 -0.91 5.48
N GLY A 148 5.96 -2.20 5.69
CA GLY A 148 4.83 -2.97 5.18
C GLY A 148 3.98 -3.50 6.32
N MET A 149 2.68 -3.21 6.32
CA MET A 149 1.71 -3.99 7.09
C MET A 149 1.53 -5.33 6.38
N ILE A 150 1.63 -6.40 7.14
CA ILE A 150 1.64 -7.75 6.58
C ILE A 150 0.25 -8.19 6.10
N LEU A 151 0.22 -9.31 5.37
CA LEU A 151 -1.02 -9.87 4.82
C LEU A 151 -1.81 -10.62 5.91
N ASP A 152 -2.73 -9.92 6.55
CA ASP A 152 -3.68 -10.48 7.50
C ASP A 152 -4.98 -10.91 6.82
N ILE A 153 -5.72 -11.79 7.51
CA ILE A 153 -7.09 -12.14 7.16
C ILE A 153 -8.01 -11.47 8.19
N PRO A 154 -8.78 -10.45 7.78
CA PRO A 154 -9.72 -9.79 8.69
C PRO A 154 -10.71 -10.79 9.27
N THR A 155 -10.81 -10.84 10.60
CA THR A 155 -11.58 -11.88 11.32
C THR A 155 -13.08 -11.81 11.08
N TRP A 156 -13.60 -10.62 10.72
CA TRP A 156 -15.01 -10.42 10.40
C TRP A 156 -15.45 -11.10 9.08
N VAL A 157 -14.52 -11.63 8.27
CA VAL A 157 -14.84 -12.32 7.01
C VAL A 157 -15.85 -13.46 7.17
N VAL A 158 -15.90 -14.07 8.36
CA VAL A 158 -16.81 -15.16 8.71
C VAL A 158 -18.28 -14.73 8.79
N HIS A 159 -18.53 -13.42 8.90
CA HIS A 159 -19.88 -12.85 8.95
C HIS A 159 -20.44 -12.49 7.58
N ASP A 160 -19.60 -12.50 6.53
CA ASP A 160 -20.03 -12.35 5.14
C ASP A 160 -20.01 -13.73 4.45
N PRO A 161 -21.18 -14.37 4.21
CA PRO A 161 -21.23 -15.71 3.61
C PRO A 161 -20.59 -15.78 2.22
N LYS A 162 -20.64 -14.69 1.44
CA LYS A 162 -20.07 -14.65 0.10
C LYS A 162 -18.55 -14.59 0.18
N ALA A 163 -18.01 -13.70 1.02
CA ALA A 163 -16.58 -13.57 1.20
C ALA A 163 -15.97 -14.81 1.86
N SER A 164 -16.58 -15.31 2.94
CA SER A 164 -16.20 -16.54 3.63
C SER A 164 -16.07 -17.72 2.66
N LYS A 165 -17.07 -17.91 1.78
CA LYS A 165 -17.02 -18.95 0.74
C LYS A 165 -15.91 -18.71 -0.28
N ALA A 166 -15.71 -17.47 -0.71
CA ALA A 166 -14.73 -17.12 -1.74
C ALA A 166 -13.27 -17.26 -1.25
N CYS A 167 -13.02 -17.02 0.03
CA CYS A 167 -11.69 -17.13 0.64
C CYS A 167 -11.46 -18.44 1.41
N GLY A 168 -12.49 -19.26 1.58
CA GLY A 168 -12.41 -20.54 2.30
C GLY A 168 -12.36 -20.43 3.83
N ILE A 169 -12.44 -19.23 4.41
CA ILE A 169 -12.37 -19.02 5.87
C ILE A 169 -13.77 -18.99 6.45
N THR A 170 -14.14 -19.95 7.30
CA THR A 170 -15.49 -20.09 7.87
C THR A 170 -15.52 -19.88 9.39
N THR A 171 -14.37 -19.85 10.06
CA THR A 171 -14.29 -19.61 11.51
C THR A 171 -13.26 -18.53 11.86
N TYR A 172 -13.44 -17.90 13.03
CA TYR A 172 -12.51 -16.91 13.56
C TYR A 172 -11.09 -17.48 13.68
N GLN A 173 -10.97 -18.70 14.20
CA GLN A 173 -9.68 -19.36 14.39
C GLN A 173 -8.96 -19.59 13.06
N GLU A 174 -9.69 -19.96 12.00
CA GLU A 174 -9.10 -20.10 10.66
C GLU A 174 -8.53 -18.77 10.13
N ALA A 175 -9.18 -17.63 10.42
CA ALA A 175 -8.65 -16.31 10.03
C ALA A 175 -7.35 -15.98 10.80
N VAL A 176 -7.30 -16.29 12.10
CA VAL A 176 -6.10 -16.12 12.93
C VAL A 176 -4.96 -17.01 12.46
N ASP A 177 -5.24 -18.29 12.22
CA ASP A 177 -4.24 -19.27 11.78
C ASP A 177 -3.72 -18.92 10.38
N ALA A 178 -4.58 -18.49 9.47
CA ALA A 178 -4.20 -18.03 8.14
C ALA A 178 -3.33 -16.76 8.21
N THR A 179 -3.66 -15.82 9.09
CA THR A 179 -2.81 -14.64 9.35
C THR A 179 -1.45 -15.08 9.85
N LYS A 180 -1.39 -15.93 10.89
CA LYS A 180 -0.12 -16.45 11.42
C LYS A 180 0.71 -17.15 10.32
N PHE A 181 0.09 -17.96 9.49
CA PHE A 181 0.74 -18.63 8.37
C PHE A 181 1.33 -17.62 7.37
N ASN A 182 0.60 -16.55 7.04
CA ASN A 182 1.11 -15.48 6.19
C ASN A 182 2.31 -14.77 6.84
N ASN A 183 2.29 -14.56 8.16
CA ASN A 183 3.39 -13.94 8.90
C ASN A 183 4.66 -14.79 8.81
N GLU A 184 4.54 -16.09 9.07
CA GLU A 184 5.65 -17.06 8.96
C GLU A 184 6.21 -17.10 7.54
N TYR A 185 5.33 -17.08 6.54
CA TYR A 185 5.74 -16.98 5.14
C TYR A 185 6.49 -15.67 4.85
N PHE A 186 6.01 -14.53 5.35
CA PHE A 186 6.65 -13.22 5.13
C PHE A 186 8.01 -13.15 5.83
N MET A 187 8.14 -13.68 7.04
CA MET A 187 9.41 -13.75 7.76
C MET A 187 10.47 -14.56 6.99
N THR A 188 10.04 -15.63 6.32
CA THR A 188 10.95 -16.53 5.58
C THR A 188 11.29 -16.03 4.18
N HIS A 189 10.41 -15.27 3.52
CA HIS A 189 10.55 -14.89 2.11
C HIS A 189 10.85 -13.40 1.88
N ARG A 190 10.89 -12.59 2.94
CA ARG A 190 11.25 -11.16 2.82
C ARG A 190 12.67 -10.96 2.32
N LYS A 191 12.85 -9.94 1.48
CA LYS A 191 14.15 -9.40 1.06
C LYS A 191 14.95 -8.88 2.25
N GLY A 192 14.26 -8.17 3.15
CA GLY A 192 14.78 -7.64 4.41
C GLY A 192 15.57 -6.34 4.27
N VAL A 193 15.53 -5.53 5.33
CA VAL A 193 16.11 -4.17 5.38
C VAL A 193 17.58 -4.09 4.97
N LYS A 194 18.41 -5.08 5.32
CA LYS A 194 19.84 -5.11 4.95
C LYS A 194 20.07 -5.16 3.43
N ASN A 195 19.06 -5.60 2.68
CA ASN A 195 19.08 -5.70 1.23
C ASN A 195 18.16 -4.65 0.58
N GLY A 196 17.78 -3.59 1.31
CA GLY A 196 16.83 -2.59 0.83
C GLY A 196 15.42 -3.14 0.63
N GLY A 197 14.97 -4.01 1.55
CA GLY A 197 13.56 -4.40 1.70
C GLY A 197 12.87 -3.66 2.85
N ALA A 198 11.57 -3.89 3.01
CA ALA A 198 10.76 -3.18 3.98
C ALA A 198 10.97 -3.68 5.42
N LYS A 199 10.63 -2.84 6.39
CA LYS A 199 10.34 -3.29 7.76
C LYS A 199 8.90 -3.78 7.81
N LEU A 200 8.63 -4.90 8.46
CA LEU A 200 7.28 -5.46 8.50
C LEU A 200 6.61 -5.20 9.85
N LEU A 201 5.39 -4.68 9.81
CA LEU A 201 4.52 -4.45 10.96
C LEU A 201 3.46 -5.56 11.00
N ASN A 202 3.39 -6.26 12.13
CA ASN A 202 2.38 -7.28 12.34
C ASN A 202 1.02 -6.65 12.68
N VAL A 203 -0.04 -7.20 12.10
CA VAL A 203 -1.42 -6.83 12.39
C VAL A 203 -2.01 -7.89 13.30
N LEU A 204 -2.24 -7.52 14.56
CA LEU A 204 -2.96 -8.37 15.50
C LEU A 204 -4.46 -8.13 15.30
N GLN A 205 -5.15 -9.14 14.77
CA GLN A 205 -6.60 -9.11 14.65
C GLN A 205 -7.27 -9.44 15.98
N GLY A 206 -8.44 -8.84 16.22
CA GLY A 206 -9.33 -9.11 17.35
C GLY A 206 -10.77 -8.88 16.93
N SER A 207 -11.73 -9.60 17.51
CA SER A 207 -13.17 -9.46 17.18
C SER A 207 -13.99 -8.75 18.24
N ASN A 208 -13.59 -8.84 19.51
CA ASN A 208 -14.30 -8.22 20.63
C ASN A 208 -13.33 -7.75 21.71
N HIS A 209 -13.77 -6.74 22.47
CA HIS A 209 -13.11 -6.26 23.69
C HIS A 209 -13.71 -6.91 24.95
N ALA A 210 -14.43 -8.03 24.78
CA ALA A 210 -15.18 -8.70 25.84
C ALA A 210 -14.25 -9.51 26.75
#